data_AF-A0A3Q0S2Y3-F1
#
_entry.id   AF-A0A3Q0S2Y3-F1
#
_cell.length_a   1.000
_cell.length_b   1.000
_cell.length_c   1.000
_cell.angle_alpha   90.00
_cell.angle_beta   90.00
_cell.angle_gamma   90.00
#
_symmetry.space_group_name_H-M   'P 1'
#
loop_
_entity.id
_entity.type
_entity.pdbx_description
1 polymer ?
#
loop_
_entity_poly.entity_id
_entity_poly.type
_entity_poly.pdbx_seq_one_letter_code
_entity_poly.pdbx_strand_id
1 'polypeptide(L)' 'PALIPVCPLTASGMGLVPPDHCCFKFFDKRIPKPHVLSIKKTHSKCLSEAFVIKTPRGDYCVRQSEEWAMEEFVKRHN' A
#
# COMPACT_ATOMS: atom_id res chain seq x y z
N PRO A 1 45.63 12.20 -7.03
CA PRO A 1 45.04 10.86 -6.86
C PRO A 1 43.57 10.97 -6.38
N ALA A 2 42.66 10.69 -7.31
CA ALA A 2 41.23 10.96 -7.19
C ALA A 2 40.58 10.12 -6.06
N LEU A 3 39.84 10.80 -5.20
CA LEU A 3 38.89 10.18 -4.28
C LEU A 3 37.78 9.57 -5.12
N ILE A 4 37.73 8.24 -5.21
CA ILE A 4 36.55 7.54 -5.71
C ILE A 4 35.53 7.58 -4.58
N PRO A 5 34.46 8.40 -4.65
CA PRO A 5 33.36 8.23 -3.74
C PRO A 5 32.67 6.95 -4.19
N VAL A 6 32.78 5.89 -3.38
CA VAL A 6 31.83 4.79 -3.46
C VAL A 6 30.45 5.41 -3.23
N CYS A 7 29.71 5.67 -4.31
CA CYS A 7 28.31 6.05 -4.22
C CYS A 7 27.61 4.89 -3.50
N PRO A 8 27.12 5.06 -2.26
CA PRO A 8 26.03 4.19 -1.84
C PRO A 8 24.92 4.42 -2.88
N LEU A 9 24.23 3.38 -3.33
CA LEU A 9 22.95 3.57 -4.00
C LEU A 9 21.99 4.22 -3.00
N THR A 10 22.15 5.52 -2.75
CA THR A 10 21.16 6.33 -2.06
C THR A 10 20.06 6.53 -3.09
N ALA A 11 19.02 5.70 -2.97
CA ALA A 11 17.75 5.96 -3.63
C ALA A 11 17.38 7.41 -3.35
N SER A 12 17.43 8.23 -4.40
CA SER A 12 17.19 9.66 -4.33
C SER A 12 15.79 9.94 -3.79
N GLY A 13 15.73 10.73 -2.73
CA GLY A 13 14.61 11.57 -2.31
C GLY A 13 13.19 11.05 -2.53
N MET A 14 12.57 10.53 -1.47
CA MET A 14 11.15 10.71 -1.23
C MET A 14 10.98 10.81 0.29
N GLY A 15 10.47 11.95 0.78
CA GLY A 15 10.38 12.21 2.23
C GLY A 15 9.77 11.03 2.97
N LEU A 16 10.51 10.51 3.94
CA LEU A 16 10.31 9.25 4.67
C LEU A 16 8.85 9.05 5.06
N VAL A 17 8.05 8.44 4.17
CA VAL A 17 6.83 7.79 4.61
C VAL A 17 7.29 6.48 5.22
N PRO A 18 6.92 6.18 6.48
CA PRO A 18 7.28 4.90 7.05
C PRO A 18 6.79 3.80 6.10
N PRO A 19 7.61 2.76 5.83
CA PRO A 19 7.21 1.66 4.96
C PRO A 19 5.93 0.97 5.43
N ASP A 20 5.55 1.15 6.71
CA ASP A 20 4.27 0.73 7.31
C ASP A 20 3.03 1.28 6.60
N HIS A 21 3.17 2.29 5.74
CA HIS A 21 2.06 2.88 4.99
C HIS A 21 2.03 2.51 3.50
N CYS A 22 2.98 1.68 3.03
CA CYS A 22 3.08 1.27 1.62
C CYS A 22 2.93 -0.25 1.45
N CYS A 23 2.29 -0.64 0.34
CA CYS A 23 2.07 -2.04 -0.01
C CYS A 23 3.11 -2.52 -1.02
N PHE A 24 3.91 -3.53 -0.64
CA PHE A 24 4.87 -4.18 -1.54
C PHE A 24 4.40 -5.55 -2.02
N LYS A 25 3.52 -6.20 -1.26
CA LYS A 25 2.89 -7.48 -1.59
C LYS A 25 1.40 -7.26 -1.73
N PHE A 26 0.81 -7.83 -2.77
CA PHE A 26 -0.61 -7.71 -3.05
C PHE A 26 -1.29 -9.05 -2.87
N PHE A 27 -2.52 -9.00 -2.37
CA PHE A 27 -3.38 -10.16 -2.26
C PHE A 27 -4.27 -10.22 -3.50
N ASP A 28 -4.02 -11.21 -4.36
CA ASP A 28 -4.71 -11.33 -5.65
C ASP A 28 -6.13 -11.93 -5.52
N LYS A 29 -6.50 -12.42 -4.34
CA LYS A 29 -7.84 -13.00 -4.10
C LYS A 29 -8.79 -11.94 -3.54
N ARG A 30 -10.07 -12.11 -3.81
CA ARG A 30 -11.12 -11.26 -3.24
C ARG A 30 -11.28 -11.54 -1.73
N ILE A 31 -11.25 -10.49 -0.93
CA ILE A 31 -11.60 -10.58 0.50
C ILE A 31 -13.13 -10.51 0.63
N PRO A 32 -13.78 -11.48 1.27
CA PRO A 32 -15.21 -11.42 1.51
C PRO A 32 -15.60 -10.17 2.30
N LYS A 33 -16.62 -9.45 1.84
CA LYS A 33 -17.17 -8.25 2.50
C LYS A 33 -17.37 -8.37 4.03
N PRO A 34 -17.89 -9.49 4.59
CA PRO A 34 -18.06 -9.61 6.05
C PRO A 34 -16.73 -9.65 6.83
N HIS A 35 -15.61 -9.95 6.17
CA HIS A 35 -14.29 -9.98 6.80
C HIS A 35 -13.53 -8.65 6.67
N VAL A 36 -14.08 -7.66 5.96
CA VAL A 36 -13.48 -6.33 5.81
C VAL A 36 -13.87 -5.48 7.02
N LEU A 37 -12.98 -5.37 8.00
CA LEU A 37 -13.18 -4.54 9.19
C LEU A 37 -12.97 -3.06 8.88
N SER A 38 -11.91 -2.74 8.14
CA SER A 38 -11.66 -1.39 7.65
C SER A 38 -10.87 -1.42 6.36
N ILE A 39 -11.00 -0.37 5.55
CA ILE A 39 -10.29 -0.19 4.29
C ILE A 39 -9.73 1.22 4.26
N LYS A 40 -8.46 1.38 3.91
CA LYS A 40 -7.80 2.69 3.81
C LYS A 40 -6.90 2.73 2.58
N LYS A 41 -6.76 3.89 1.94
CA LYS A 41 -5.76 4.08 0.89
C LYS A 41 -4.36 4.15 1.49
N THR A 42 -3.38 3.59 0.77
CA THR A 42 -1.97 3.83 1.06
C THR A 42 -1.61 5.29 0.83
N HIS A 43 -0.47 5.72 1.37
CA HIS A 43 -0.01 7.09 1.19
C HIS A 43 0.25 7.39 -0.30
N SER A 44 -0.06 8.61 -0.75
CA SER A 44 0.12 9.04 -2.15
C SER A 44 1.58 9.05 -2.65
N LYS A 45 2.54 8.97 -1.72
CA LYS A 45 3.98 8.87 -2.01
C LYS A 45 4.44 7.43 -2.25
N CYS A 46 3.58 6.44 -2.01
CA CYS A 46 3.91 5.06 -2.34
C CYS A 46 3.96 4.91 -3.87
N LEU A 47 4.90 4.11 -4.37
CA LEU A 47 5.07 3.87 -5.81
C LEU A 47 3.85 3.19 -6.44
N SER A 48 3.06 2.48 -5.63
CA SER A 48 1.88 1.74 -6.06
C SER A 48 0.66 2.18 -5.28
N GLU A 49 -0.41 2.53 -6.00
CA GLU A 49 -1.71 2.82 -5.41
C GLU A 49 -2.40 1.55 -4.93
N ALA A 50 -2.72 1.51 -3.64
CA ALA A 50 -3.27 0.34 -2.98
C ALA A 50 -4.24 0.68 -1.86
N PHE A 51 -5.02 -0.31 -1.47
CA PHE A 51 -5.85 -0.31 -0.28
C PHE A 51 -5.25 -1.25 0.76
N VAL A 52 -5.13 -0.76 1.99
CA VAL A 52 -4.87 -1.58 3.17
C VAL A 52 -6.22 -1.97 3.77
N ILE A 53 -6.52 -3.26 3.72
CA ILE A 53 -7.74 -3.86 4.25
C ILE A 53 -7.42 -4.60 5.54
N LYS A 54 -7.98 -4.12 6.65
CA LYS A 54 -7.89 -4.84 7.93
C LYS A 54 -8.94 -5.93 7.98
N THR A 55 -8.52 -7.15 8.31
CA THR A 55 -9.40 -8.30 8.51
C THR A 55 -9.11 -8.95 9.87
N PRO A 56 -9.98 -9.82 10.40
CA PRO A 56 -9.70 -10.55 11.64
C PRO A 56 -8.44 -11.44 11.57
N ARG A 57 -7.99 -11.78 10.36
CA ARG A 57 -6.82 -12.63 10.12
C ARG A 57 -5.52 -11.84 9.92
N GLY A 58 -5.62 -10.51 9.88
CA GLY A 58 -4.50 -9.59 9.60
C GLY A 58 -4.83 -8.58 8.51
N ASP A 59 -3.82 -7.77 8.19
CA ASP A 59 -3.92 -6.69 7.22
C ASP A 59 -3.48 -7.18 5.84
N TYR A 60 -4.31 -6.92 4.83
CA TYR A 60 -4.07 -7.32 3.46
C TYR A 60 -4.01 -6.10 2.55
N CYS A 61 -2.99 -6.08 1.70
CA CYS A 61 -2.81 -5.08 0.67
C CYS A 61 -3.50 -5.53 -0.61
N VAL A 62 -4.36 -4.69 -1.16
CA VAL A 62 -5.09 -4.94 -2.40
C VAL A 62 -4.85 -3.80 -3.36
N ARG A 63 -4.69 -4.08 -4.65
CA ARG A 63 -4.45 -3.03 -5.64
C ARG A 63 -5.66 -2.12 -5.78
N GLN A 64 -5.44 -0.82 -6.00
CA GLN A 64 -6.55 0.11 -6.21
C GLN A 64 -7.31 -0.15 -7.52
N SER A 65 -6.70 -0.89 -8.45
CA SER A 65 -7.32 -1.35 -9.69
C SER A 65 -8.38 -2.44 -9.51
N GLU A 66 -8.47 -3.05 -8.33
CA GLU A 66 -9.51 -4.04 -8.03
C GLU A 66 -10.86 -3.36 -7.80
N GLU A 67 -11.81 -3.56 -8.73
CA GLU A 67 -13.14 -2.94 -8.70
C GLU A 67 -13.86 -3.21 -7.37
N TRP A 68 -13.86 -4.46 -6.90
CA TRP A 68 -14.49 -4.83 -5.64
C TRP A 68 -13.88 -4.11 -4.42
N ALA A 69 -12.58 -3.77 -4.45
CA ALA A 69 -11.92 -3.06 -3.36
C ALA A 69 -12.27 -1.57 -3.38
N MET A 70 -12.32 -0.98 -4.58
CA MET A 70 -12.78 0.40 -4.77
C MET A 70 -14.24 0.57 -4.33
N GLU A 71 -15.13 -0.33 -4.73
CA GLU A 71 -16.54 -0.33 -4.30
C GLU A 71 -16.66 -0.37 -2.77
N GLU A 72 -15.93 -1.27 -2.11
CA GLU A 72 -15.96 -1.38 -0.65
C GLU A 72 -15.36 -0.16 0.05
N PHE A 73 -14.38 0.51 -0.58
CA PHE A 73 -13.82 1.78 -0.09
C PHE A 73 -14.86 2.90 -0.16
N VAL A 74 -15.50 3.10 -1.32
CA VAL A 74 -16.53 4.11 -1.52
C VAL A 74 -17.71 3.88 -0.59
N LYS A 75 -18.20 2.63 -0.50
CA LYS A 75 -19.35 2.27 0.36
C LYS A 75 -19.12 2.56 1.85
N ARG A 76 -17.88 2.49 2.34
CA ARG A 76 -17.54 2.73 3.75
C ARG A 76 -17.19 4.19 4.06
N HIS A 77 -16.95 5.01 3.04
CA HIS A 77 -16.58 6.43 3.19
C HIS A 77 -17.65 7.38 2.63
N ASN A 78 -18.81 6.86 2.26
CA ASN A 78 -20.00 7.58 1.82
C ASN A 78 -21.17 7.20 2.71
#